data_AF-A0A9D6TW91-F1
#
_entry.id   AF-A0A9D6TW91-F1
#
_cell.length_a   1.000
_cell.length_b   1.000
_cell.length_c   1.000
_cell.angle_alpha   90.00
_cell.angle_beta   90.00
_cell.angle_gamma   90.00
#
_symmetry.space_group_name_H-M   'P 1'
#
loop_
_entity.id
_entity.type
_entity.pdbx_description
1 polymer ?
#
loop_
_entity_poly.entity_id
_entity_poly.type
_entity_poly.pdbx_seq_one_letter_code
_entity_poly.pdbx_strand_id
1 'polypeptide(L)'
;MGPLDARALAPPGRRLAGTGPVARAPAAVLVVLLLTFVAWPLVLVLAGGVSDGGTATLGHLRALAGSLAVAAVSTAATVALAAALAYAVARADFPGRRLVAAAALLPMWAPPFLAALALLLLLGANGAVTGALDLAWSIEGFPGIVLAQVFTFLPQAYIVLARAMAGIDPALEEAAESLGAGRLVTLARVTLALARPGLLAASLGVFIMCMSDFGNPLLAGGGYPVLTTEIYSAVAAKRDLGAAATLSVLLLVPCLTAWVLGAEGLGWRAYFTAGADARPKAPVPSRRAEGLIVTAAVGIALSVAALYGLIPLGSVVGRWGSDWSLSGAHWGSWREIAGPVWGSVRLAVAAAIAGTVLALLAAYVIGRSPTRGARAIEVLGLLPAAMPGTVVGLGYMLAFGAGPLPALAVLVASVVFWKLPVALLGGLDALARLDPALEEAAVSLGASRGRVLARVVLPLLGPPAVSTFMYFFVSGLGTVSAVILLLPPGFSLGSVAILARVGTGDAGGACALATLLLAMVLGALLLRPALVGRERPAALSVG
;
A
#
# COMPACT_ATOMS: atom_id res chain seq x y z
N MET A 1 -14.75 -29.45 21.19
CA MET A 1 -13.36 -28.99 21.40
C MET A 1 -13.41 -27.51 21.72
N GLY A 2 -13.02 -27.13 22.94
CA GLY A 2 -13.19 -25.77 23.47
C GLY A 2 -12.33 -24.72 22.75
N PRO A 3 -12.61 -23.42 22.95
CA PRO A 3 -11.86 -22.34 22.34
C PRO A 3 -10.40 -22.41 22.81
N LEU A 4 -9.48 -22.58 21.87
CA LEU A 4 -8.05 -22.54 22.13
C LEU A 4 -7.69 -21.15 22.65
N ASP A 5 -7.36 -21.09 23.94
CA ASP A 5 -6.84 -19.92 24.61
C ASP A 5 -5.59 -19.40 23.86
N ALA A 6 -5.74 -18.28 23.15
CA ALA A 6 -4.66 -17.55 22.48
C ALA A 6 -3.55 -17.05 23.44
N ARG A 7 -3.67 -17.35 24.74
CA ARG A 7 -2.65 -17.10 25.77
C ARG A 7 -1.59 -18.20 25.84
N ALA A 8 -1.80 -19.37 25.22
CA ALA A 8 -0.94 -20.55 25.37
C ALA A 8 0.30 -20.60 24.45
N LEU A 9 0.47 -19.63 23.54
CA LEU A 9 1.66 -19.50 22.66
C LEU A 9 2.67 -18.44 23.11
N ALA A 10 2.60 -17.97 24.37
CA ALA A 10 3.61 -17.07 24.90
C ALA A 10 4.93 -17.84 25.16
N PRO A 11 6.06 -17.50 24.51
CA PRO A 11 7.33 -18.13 24.83
C PRO A 11 7.71 -17.88 26.30
N PRO A 12 8.36 -18.84 26.97
CA PRO A 12 8.81 -18.70 28.35
C PRO A 12 10.02 -17.75 28.39
N GLY A 13 9.76 -16.45 28.39
CA GLY A 13 10.80 -15.39 28.49
C GLY A 13 10.31 -14.13 29.22
N ARG A 14 9.20 -14.21 29.96
CA ARG A 14 8.53 -13.05 30.59
C ARG A 14 9.24 -12.45 31.83
N ARG A 15 10.50 -12.79 32.10
CA ARG A 15 11.23 -12.34 33.31
C ARG A 15 12.24 -11.22 33.05
N LEU A 16 11.93 -10.25 32.19
CA LEU A 16 12.60 -8.93 32.20
C LEU A 16 11.81 -7.91 33.04
N ALA A 17 11.31 -8.35 34.20
CA ALA A 17 10.60 -7.52 35.18
C ALA A 17 11.57 -6.61 35.95
N GLY A 18 12.07 -5.60 35.25
CA GLY A 18 12.84 -4.50 35.80
C GLY A 18 12.88 -3.38 34.78
N THR A 19 11.83 -2.57 34.69
CA THR A 19 11.74 -1.48 33.69
C THR A 19 12.57 -0.28 34.16
N GLY A 20 13.87 -0.28 33.83
CA GLY A 20 14.71 0.89 34.03
C GLY A 20 14.21 2.12 33.25
N PRO A 21 14.63 3.34 33.64
CA PRO A 21 14.21 4.61 33.01
C PRO A 21 14.45 4.65 31.49
N VAL A 22 15.42 3.88 31.00
CA VAL A 22 15.83 3.79 29.58
C VAL A 22 14.71 3.29 28.65
N ALA A 23 13.74 2.50 29.13
CA ALA A 23 12.61 2.05 28.31
C ALA A 23 11.35 2.93 28.45
N ARG A 24 11.24 3.71 29.55
CA ARG A 24 10.06 4.53 29.83
C ARG A 24 10.07 5.87 29.09
N ALA A 25 11.23 6.51 28.99
CA ALA A 25 11.40 7.76 28.25
C ALA A 25 11.05 7.65 26.74
N PRO A 26 11.59 6.67 25.97
CA PRO A 26 11.23 6.53 24.56
C PRO A 26 9.75 6.15 24.38
N ALA A 27 9.19 5.34 25.28
CA ALA A 27 7.76 5.02 25.24
C ALA A 27 6.88 6.26 25.44
N ALA A 28 7.21 7.15 26.39
CA ALA A 28 6.48 8.39 26.61
C ALA A 28 6.55 9.31 25.38
N VAL A 29 7.74 9.49 24.80
CA VAL A 29 7.92 10.29 23.57
C VAL A 29 7.10 9.72 22.41
N LEU A 30 7.13 8.40 22.20
CA LEU A 30 6.35 7.74 21.15
C LEU A 30 4.84 7.93 21.36
N VAL A 31 4.34 7.80 22.59
CA VAL A 31 2.93 8.04 22.90
C VAL A 31 2.55 9.49 22.59
N VAL A 32 3.36 10.47 23.00
CA VAL A 32 3.10 11.89 22.70
C VAL A 32 3.09 12.14 21.20
N LEU A 33 4.05 11.58 20.45
CA LEU A 33 4.10 11.69 19.00
C LEU A 33 2.85 11.09 18.35
N LEU A 34 2.44 9.89 18.76
CA LEU A 34 1.25 9.22 18.21
C LEU A 34 -0.04 9.95 18.58
N LEU A 35 -0.16 10.48 19.80
CA LEU A 35 -1.30 11.31 20.18
C LEU A 35 -1.35 12.59 19.33
N THR A 36 -0.20 13.22 19.09
CA THR A 36 -0.11 14.48 18.35
C THR A 36 -0.35 14.29 16.85
N PHE A 37 0.22 13.26 16.24
CA PHE A 37 0.24 13.10 14.78
C PHE A 37 -0.73 12.04 14.24
N VAL A 38 -1.38 11.27 15.12
CA VAL A 38 -2.43 10.31 14.73
C VAL A 38 -3.76 10.69 15.37
N ALA A 39 -3.82 10.70 16.70
CA ALA A 39 -5.10 10.87 17.40
C ALA A 39 -5.67 12.29 17.22
N TRP A 40 -4.84 13.32 17.36
CA TRP A 40 -5.29 14.71 17.28
C TRP A 40 -5.87 15.10 15.90
N PRO A 41 -5.19 14.86 14.76
CA PRO A 41 -5.77 15.06 13.42
C PRO A 41 -7.10 14.33 13.23
N LEU A 42 -7.19 13.09 13.72
CA LEU A 42 -8.42 12.30 13.63
C LEU A 42 -9.55 12.93 14.45
N VAL A 43 -9.27 13.33 15.69
CA VAL A 43 -10.24 14.00 16.56
C VAL A 43 -10.76 15.28 15.93
N LEU A 44 -9.91 16.08 15.29
CA LEU A 44 -10.35 17.31 14.61
C LEU A 44 -11.30 17.04 13.44
N VAL A 45 -11.04 16.00 12.64
CA VAL A 45 -11.95 15.60 11.56
C VAL A 45 -13.28 15.11 12.13
N LEU A 46 -13.24 14.26 13.15
CA LEU A 46 -14.46 13.75 13.79
C LEU A 46 -15.27 14.87 14.45
N ALA A 47 -14.60 15.80 15.14
CA ALA A 47 -15.23 16.94 15.78
C ALA A 47 -15.87 17.88 14.74
N GLY A 48 -15.13 18.24 13.67
CA GLY A 48 -15.65 19.07 12.59
C GLY A 48 -16.84 18.44 11.87
N GLY A 49 -16.83 17.11 11.69
CA GLY A 49 -17.94 16.39 11.07
C GLY A 49 -19.22 16.36 11.92
N VAL A 50 -19.11 16.56 13.25
CA VAL A 50 -20.23 16.57 14.21
C VAL A 50 -20.68 18.00 14.54
N SER A 51 -19.75 18.95 14.68
CA SER A 51 -20.03 20.33 15.12
C SER A 51 -20.79 21.15 14.10
N ASP A 52 -20.54 20.94 12.80
CA ASP A 52 -21.11 21.77 11.75
C ASP A 52 -22.53 21.35 11.33
N GLY A 53 -23.19 20.48 12.12
CA GLY A 53 -24.60 20.15 11.94
C GLY A 53 -24.94 19.56 10.56
N GLY A 54 -23.93 19.07 9.83
CA GLY A 54 -24.04 18.62 8.45
C GLY A 54 -24.89 17.37 8.35
N THR A 55 -26.23 17.52 8.32
CA THR A 55 -27.13 16.44 7.94
C THR A 55 -26.66 15.90 6.59
N ALA A 56 -26.45 14.59 6.51
CA ALA A 56 -25.99 13.96 5.28
C ALA A 56 -26.94 14.34 4.14
N THR A 57 -26.43 15.11 3.17
CA THR A 57 -27.21 15.53 2.02
C THR A 57 -27.38 14.35 1.05
N LEU A 58 -28.36 14.43 0.16
CA LEU A 58 -28.50 13.45 -0.93
C LEU A 58 -27.22 13.32 -1.76
N GLY A 59 -26.46 14.42 -1.94
CA GLY A 59 -25.16 14.41 -2.60
C GLY A 59 -24.12 13.58 -1.86
N HIS A 60 -24.03 13.73 -0.53
CA HIS A 60 -23.12 12.95 0.30
C HIS A 60 -23.46 11.45 0.26
N LEU A 61 -24.76 11.11 0.29
CA LEU A 61 -25.20 9.71 0.20
C LEU A 61 -24.94 9.10 -1.18
N ARG A 62 -25.07 9.88 -2.27
CA ARG A 62 -24.68 9.43 -3.62
C ARG A 62 -23.18 9.16 -3.71
N ALA A 63 -22.34 10.03 -3.15
CA ALA A 63 -20.90 9.82 -3.11
C ALA A 63 -20.51 8.60 -2.28
N LEU A 64 -21.18 8.36 -1.14
CA LEU A 64 -21.02 7.16 -0.33
C LEU A 64 -21.40 5.90 -1.12
N ALA A 65 -22.57 5.90 -1.77
CA ALA A 65 -23.02 4.78 -2.59
C ALA A 65 -22.07 4.50 -3.76
N GLY A 66 -21.60 5.56 -4.45
CA GLY A 66 -20.63 5.45 -5.53
C GLY A 66 -19.29 4.87 -5.05
N SER A 67 -18.75 5.36 -3.93
CA SER A 67 -17.54 4.80 -3.31
C SER A 67 -17.70 3.34 -2.91
N LEU A 68 -18.82 2.97 -2.27
CA LEU A 68 -19.08 1.59 -1.87
C LEU A 68 -19.22 0.66 -3.08
N ALA A 69 -19.93 1.10 -4.13
CA ALA A 69 -20.10 0.32 -5.35
C ALA A 69 -18.75 0.08 -6.05
N VAL A 70 -17.96 1.14 -6.22
CA VAL A 70 -16.61 1.04 -6.81
C VAL A 70 -15.74 0.13 -5.95
N ALA A 71 -15.67 0.34 -4.64
CA ALA A 71 -14.81 -0.45 -3.76
C ALA A 71 -15.21 -1.92 -3.72
N ALA A 72 -16.51 -2.24 -3.68
CA ALA A 72 -16.99 -3.62 -3.69
C ALA A 72 -16.63 -4.35 -4.99
N VAL A 73 -16.90 -3.72 -6.15
CA VAL A 73 -16.63 -4.33 -7.46
C VAL A 73 -15.12 -4.43 -7.73
N SER A 74 -14.36 -3.37 -7.46
CA SER A 74 -12.89 -3.39 -7.57
C SER A 74 -12.28 -4.45 -6.68
N THR A 75 -12.75 -4.59 -5.44
CA THR A 75 -12.24 -5.61 -4.51
C THR A 75 -12.51 -7.02 -5.02
N ALA A 76 -13.75 -7.30 -5.42
CA ALA A 76 -14.13 -8.61 -5.93
C ALA A 76 -13.30 -8.99 -7.17
N ALA A 77 -13.17 -8.06 -8.13
CA ALA A 77 -12.37 -8.28 -9.33
C ALA A 77 -10.87 -8.45 -9.01
N THR A 78 -10.30 -7.59 -8.16
CA THR A 78 -8.88 -7.66 -7.78
C THR A 78 -8.55 -8.97 -7.06
N VAL A 79 -9.37 -9.38 -6.09
CA VAL A 79 -9.14 -10.62 -5.32
C VAL A 79 -9.33 -11.84 -6.21
N ALA A 80 -10.31 -11.84 -7.12
CA ALA A 80 -10.50 -12.94 -8.06
C ALA A 80 -9.28 -13.11 -8.99
N LEU A 81 -8.80 -12.02 -9.59
CA LEU A 81 -7.62 -12.04 -10.47
C LEU A 81 -6.35 -12.40 -9.70
N ALA A 82 -6.17 -11.82 -8.51
CA ALA A 82 -5.02 -12.12 -7.65
C ALA A 82 -5.03 -13.57 -7.15
N ALA A 83 -6.20 -14.15 -6.85
CA ALA A 83 -6.32 -15.55 -6.46
C ALA A 83 -5.97 -16.48 -7.62
N ALA A 84 -6.44 -16.19 -8.84
CA ALA A 84 -6.09 -16.95 -10.04
C ALA A 84 -4.58 -16.90 -10.31
N LEU A 85 -3.98 -15.71 -10.22
CA LEU A 85 -2.55 -15.49 -10.38
C LEU A 85 -1.73 -16.19 -9.28
N ALA A 86 -2.14 -16.06 -8.02
CA ALA A 86 -1.51 -16.70 -6.87
C ALA A 86 -1.53 -18.22 -7.00
N TYR A 87 -2.67 -18.79 -7.40
CA TYR A 87 -2.80 -20.21 -7.67
C TYR A 87 -1.89 -20.65 -8.83
N ALA A 88 -1.90 -19.92 -9.95
CA ALA A 88 -1.04 -20.21 -11.10
C ALA A 88 0.45 -20.24 -10.71
N VAL A 89 0.92 -19.22 -10.00
CA VAL A 89 2.34 -19.12 -9.61
C VAL A 89 2.70 -20.14 -8.52
N ALA A 90 1.78 -20.46 -7.61
CA ALA A 90 2.04 -21.38 -6.51
C ALA A 90 1.95 -22.85 -6.90
N ARG A 91 1.15 -23.21 -7.91
CA ARG A 91 0.85 -24.60 -8.27
C ARG A 91 1.35 -25.01 -9.65
N ALA A 92 1.39 -24.10 -10.62
CA ALA A 92 1.75 -24.45 -11.98
C ALA A 92 3.26 -24.34 -12.26
N ASP A 93 3.76 -25.26 -13.08
CA ASP A 93 5.14 -25.23 -13.58
C ASP A 93 5.17 -24.86 -15.07
N PHE A 94 5.48 -23.58 -15.36
CA PHE A 94 5.49 -23.05 -16.71
C PHE A 94 6.68 -22.12 -16.97
N PRO A 95 7.20 -22.08 -18.21
CA PRO A 95 8.29 -21.18 -18.57
C PRO A 95 7.87 -19.72 -18.38
N GLY A 96 8.71 -18.92 -17.72
CA GLY A 96 8.41 -17.51 -17.46
C GLY A 96 7.60 -17.22 -16.20
N ARG A 97 7.34 -18.20 -15.32
CA ARG A 97 6.66 -18.00 -14.01
C ARG A 97 7.21 -16.83 -13.20
N ARG A 98 8.54 -16.64 -13.18
CA ARG A 98 9.19 -15.51 -12.50
C ARG A 98 8.87 -14.16 -13.14
N LEU A 99 8.76 -14.11 -14.47
CA LEU A 99 8.38 -12.90 -15.19
C LEU A 99 6.92 -12.54 -14.94
N VAL A 100 6.03 -13.53 -14.92
CA VAL A 100 4.60 -13.33 -14.57
C VAL A 100 4.47 -12.78 -13.14
N ALA A 101 5.16 -13.38 -12.18
CA ALA A 101 5.18 -12.88 -10.80
C ALA A 101 5.78 -11.47 -10.69
N ALA A 102 6.86 -11.17 -11.41
CA ALA A 102 7.49 -9.86 -11.40
C ALA A 102 6.59 -8.78 -12.05
N ALA A 103 5.94 -9.09 -13.17
CA ALA A 103 5.01 -8.20 -13.84
C ALA A 103 3.81 -7.85 -12.95
N ALA A 104 3.24 -8.84 -12.25
CA ALA A 104 2.15 -8.60 -11.31
C ALA A 104 2.53 -7.71 -10.12
N LEU A 105 3.82 -7.67 -9.76
CA LEU A 105 4.36 -6.81 -8.70
C LEU A 105 4.72 -5.41 -9.17
N LEU A 106 4.78 -5.16 -10.48
CA LEU A 106 5.17 -3.88 -11.06
C LEU A 106 4.30 -2.69 -10.60
N PRO A 107 2.95 -2.80 -10.51
CA PRO A 107 2.10 -1.70 -10.06
C PRO A 107 2.36 -1.25 -8.62
N MET A 108 2.90 -2.13 -7.77
CA MET A 108 3.14 -1.85 -6.35
C MET A 108 4.12 -0.68 -6.15
N TRP A 109 4.99 -0.49 -7.13
CA TRP A 109 6.11 0.43 -7.10
C TRP A 109 5.81 1.73 -7.85
N ALA A 110 4.75 1.74 -8.65
CA ALA A 110 4.31 2.91 -9.37
C ALA A 110 3.42 3.80 -8.48
N PRO A 111 3.42 5.13 -8.66
CA PRO A 111 2.38 5.97 -8.10
C PRO A 111 0.98 5.43 -8.47
N PRO A 112 0.04 5.35 -7.51
CA PRO A 112 -1.16 4.52 -7.65
C PRO A 112 -2.10 4.96 -8.78
N PHE A 113 -2.06 6.23 -9.17
CA PHE A 113 -2.91 6.79 -10.23
C PHE A 113 -2.35 6.59 -11.64
N LEU A 114 -1.13 6.06 -11.79
CA LEU A 114 -0.55 5.79 -13.11
C LEU A 114 -1.34 4.73 -13.88
N ALA A 115 -2.03 3.83 -13.19
CA ALA A 115 -2.92 2.88 -13.86
C ALA A 115 -4.08 3.60 -14.56
N ALA A 116 -4.72 4.57 -13.90
CA ALA A 116 -5.74 5.42 -14.54
C ALA A 116 -5.18 6.24 -15.70
N LEU A 117 -3.99 6.85 -15.54
CA LEU A 117 -3.34 7.57 -16.64
C LEU A 117 -3.09 6.65 -17.85
N ALA A 118 -2.51 5.47 -17.63
CA ALA A 118 -2.29 4.48 -18.69
C ALA A 118 -3.60 4.05 -19.37
N LEU A 119 -4.67 3.86 -18.59
CA LEU A 119 -5.99 3.53 -19.13
C LEU A 119 -6.59 4.66 -19.96
N LEU A 120 -6.43 5.92 -19.57
CA LEU A 120 -6.86 7.06 -20.38
C LEU A 120 -6.05 7.19 -21.67
N LEU A 121 -4.73 6.93 -21.61
CA LEU A 121 -3.89 6.87 -22.81
C LEU A 121 -4.34 5.74 -23.76
N LEU A 122 -4.84 4.62 -23.24
CA LEU A 122 -5.27 3.51 -24.08
C LEU A 122 -6.71 3.66 -24.60
N LEU A 123 -7.64 3.97 -23.70
CA LEU A 123 -9.09 3.86 -23.86
C LEU A 123 -9.86 5.14 -23.47
N GLY A 124 -9.16 6.24 -23.18
CA GLY A 124 -9.81 7.55 -23.00
C GLY A 124 -10.43 8.05 -24.32
N ALA A 125 -11.09 9.21 -24.28
CA ALA A 125 -11.73 9.80 -25.47
C ALA A 125 -10.77 9.97 -26.67
N ASN A 126 -9.50 10.31 -26.41
CA ASN A 126 -8.43 10.38 -27.41
C ASN A 126 -7.39 9.27 -27.20
N GLY A 127 -7.81 8.11 -26.70
CA GLY A 127 -6.96 6.97 -26.41
C GLY A 127 -6.39 6.34 -27.68
N ALA A 128 -5.28 5.60 -27.56
CA ALA A 128 -4.62 4.93 -28.69
C ALA A 128 -5.55 3.94 -29.40
N VAL A 129 -6.32 3.15 -28.63
CA VAL A 129 -7.27 2.18 -29.18
C VAL A 129 -8.58 2.86 -29.59
N THR A 130 -9.09 3.77 -28.74
CA THR A 130 -10.32 4.52 -29.04
C THR A 130 -10.21 5.29 -30.35
N GLY A 131 -9.11 6.03 -30.55
CA GLY A 131 -8.85 6.80 -31.77
C GLY A 131 -8.53 5.92 -32.97
N ALA A 132 -7.80 4.81 -32.80
CA ALA A 132 -7.51 3.89 -33.90
C ALA A 132 -8.77 3.19 -34.45
N LEU A 133 -9.78 3.01 -33.60
CA LEU A 133 -11.06 2.37 -33.95
C LEU A 133 -12.21 3.37 -34.17
N ASP A 134 -11.92 4.68 -34.11
CA ASP A 134 -12.90 5.78 -34.24
C ASP A 134 -14.14 5.60 -33.33
N LEU A 135 -13.91 5.19 -32.08
CA LEU A 135 -14.97 4.92 -31.12
C LEU A 135 -15.40 6.21 -30.42
N ALA A 136 -16.68 6.55 -30.51
CA ALA A 136 -17.29 7.64 -29.73
C ALA A 136 -17.58 7.23 -28.27
N TRP A 137 -16.56 6.69 -27.59
CA TRP A 137 -16.65 6.15 -26.23
C TRP A 137 -15.36 6.43 -25.45
N SER A 138 -15.47 6.60 -24.13
CA SER A 138 -14.33 6.76 -23.22
C SER A 138 -14.50 5.81 -22.03
N ILE A 139 -13.41 5.24 -21.55
CA ILE A 139 -13.38 4.38 -20.36
C ILE A 139 -13.74 5.12 -19.07
N GLU A 140 -13.77 6.46 -19.10
CA GLU A 140 -14.10 7.30 -17.95
C GLU A 140 -15.44 6.93 -17.28
N GLY A 141 -15.53 7.22 -15.99
CA GLY A 141 -16.67 6.84 -15.15
C GLY A 141 -16.38 5.58 -14.34
N PHE A 142 -17.45 4.93 -13.89
CA PHE A 142 -17.38 3.72 -13.07
C PHE A 142 -16.40 2.63 -13.61
N PRO A 143 -16.45 2.22 -14.90
CA PRO A 143 -15.57 1.16 -15.38
C PRO A 143 -14.09 1.55 -15.38
N GLY A 144 -13.77 2.82 -15.67
CA GLY A 144 -12.39 3.33 -15.62
C GLY A 144 -11.83 3.34 -14.22
N ILE A 145 -12.62 3.75 -13.22
CA ILE A 145 -12.18 3.69 -11.82
C ILE A 145 -11.93 2.24 -11.40
N VAL A 146 -12.88 1.34 -11.68
CA VAL A 146 -12.78 -0.06 -11.28
C VAL A 146 -11.54 -0.71 -11.91
N LEU A 147 -11.35 -0.55 -13.21
CA LEU A 147 -10.24 -1.17 -13.92
C LEU A 147 -8.89 -0.59 -13.45
N ALA A 148 -8.81 0.72 -13.23
CA ALA A 148 -7.61 1.36 -12.70
C ALA A 148 -7.26 0.83 -11.30
N GLN A 149 -8.25 0.72 -10.41
CA GLN A 149 -8.05 0.17 -9.06
C GLN A 149 -7.63 -1.30 -9.09
N VAL A 150 -8.21 -2.10 -9.99
CA VAL A 150 -7.83 -3.50 -10.17
C VAL A 150 -6.34 -3.61 -10.48
N PHE A 151 -5.84 -2.88 -11.47
CA PHE A 151 -4.41 -2.90 -11.80
C PHE A 151 -3.52 -2.31 -10.70
N THR A 152 -4.01 -1.31 -9.97
CA THR A 152 -3.27 -0.64 -8.90
C THR A 152 -3.10 -1.53 -7.67
N PHE A 153 -4.15 -2.27 -7.28
CA PHE A 153 -4.20 -3.03 -6.02
C PHE A 153 -4.02 -4.54 -6.18
N LEU A 154 -3.87 -5.02 -7.43
CA LEU A 154 -3.51 -6.40 -7.75
C LEU A 154 -2.28 -6.91 -6.97
N PRO A 155 -1.14 -6.19 -6.89
CA PRO A 155 0.04 -6.74 -6.23
C PRO A 155 -0.16 -7.01 -4.75
N GLN A 156 -0.86 -6.13 -4.04
CA GLN A 156 -1.12 -6.23 -2.61
C GLN A 156 -2.00 -7.46 -2.33
N ALA A 157 -3.05 -7.66 -3.13
CA ALA A 157 -3.87 -8.87 -3.06
C ALA A 157 -3.06 -10.14 -3.39
N TYR A 158 -2.25 -10.09 -4.45
CA TYR A 158 -1.44 -11.21 -4.90
C TYR A 158 -0.45 -11.67 -3.84
N ILE A 159 0.27 -10.77 -3.16
CA ILE A 159 1.26 -11.16 -2.14
C ILE A 159 0.60 -11.89 -0.96
N VAL A 160 -0.55 -11.40 -0.50
CA VAL A 160 -1.31 -12.01 0.61
C VAL A 160 -1.84 -13.37 0.21
N LEU A 161 -2.41 -13.49 -0.99
CA LEU A 161 -2.98 -14.75 -1.48
C LEU A 161 -1.90 -15.76 -1.84
N ALA A 162 -0.77 -15.36 -2.44
CA ALA A 162 0.34 -16.24 -2.74
C ALA A 162 0.89 -16.90 -1.48
N ARG A 163 0.95 -16.18 -0.34
CA ARG A 163 1.32 -16.74 0.97
C ARG A 163 0.29 -17.73 1.48
N ALA A 164 -0.98 -17.36 1.44
CA ALA A 164 -2.06 -18.25 1.87
C ALA A 164 -2.04 -19.57 1.08
N MET A 165 -1.87 -19.48 -0.24
CA MET A 165 -1.79 -20.65 -1.12
C MET A 165 -0.52 -21.48 -0.92
N ALA A 166 0.63 -20.84 -0.67
CA ALA A 166 1.89 -21.54 -0.38
C ALA A 166 1.87 -22.32 0.94
N GLY A 167 1.07 -21.87 1.91
CA GLY A 167 0.90 -22.55 3.20
C GLY A 167 0.06 -23.84 3.14
N ILE A 168 -0.76 -24.00 2.10
CA ILE A 168 -1.62 -25.18 1.91
C ILE A 168 -0.79 -26.36 1.43
N ASP A 169 -0.96 -27.52 2.07
CA ASP A 169 -0.26 -28.75 1.69
C ASP A 169 -0.84 -29.33 0.38
N PRO A 170 -0.02 -29.53 -0.67
CA PRO A 170 -0.45 -30.15 -1.92
C PRO A 170 -1.08 -31.55 -1.74
N ALA A 171 -0.67 -32.30 -0.70
CA ALA A 171 -1.22 -33.63 -0.44
C ALA A 171 -2.73 -33.63 -0.18
N LEU A 172 -3.29 -32.51 0.30
CA LEU A 172 -4.74 -32.37 0.49
C LEU A 172 -5.48 -32.25 -0.84
N GLU A 173 -4.86 -31.62 -1.84
CA GLU A 173 -5.40 -31.50 -3.19
C GLU A 173 -5.33 -32.86 -3.91
N GLU A 174 -4.21 -33.58 -3.78
CA GLU A 174 -4.01 -34.93 -4.32
C GLU A 174 -4.93 -35.98 -3.69
N ALA A 175 -5.18 -35.89 -2.38
CA ALA A 175 -6.12 -36.76 -1.69
C ALA A 175 -7.56 -36.55 -2.19
N ALA A 176 -7.97 -35.30 -2.42
CA ALA A 176 -9.28 -35.00 -2.98
C ALA A 176 -9.43 -35.52 -4.42
N GLU A 177 -8.41 -35.32 -5.27
CA GLU A 177 -8.40 -35.86 -6.63
C GLU A 177 -8.43 -37.41 -6.62
N SER A 178 -7.72 -38.05 -5.70
CA SER A 178 -7.71 -39.52 -5.51
C SER A 178 -9.05 -40.08 -5.04
N LEU A 179 -9.84 -39.29 -4.30
CA LEU A 179 -11.22 -39.61 -3.90
C LEU A 179 -12.24 -39.31 -5.01
N GLY A 180 -11.80 -38.96 -6.22
CA GLY A 180 -12.65 -38.70 -7.38
C GLY A 180 -13.19 -37.27 -7.48
N ALA A 181 -12.70 -36.33 -6.66
CA ALA A 181 -13.08 -34.93 -6.81
C ALA A 181 -12.45 -34.34 -8.09
N GLY A 182 -13.28 -33.72 -8.93
CA GLY A 182 -12.78 -32.97 -10.08
C GLY A 182 -12.05 -31.68 -9.67
N ARG A 183 -11.18 -31.14 -10.54
CA ARG A 183 -10.30 -30.01 -10.23
C ARG A 183 -11.00 -28.74 -9.73
N LEU A 184 -12.15 -28.40 -10.32
CA LEU A 184 -12.94 -27.25 -9.86
C LEU A 184 -13.52 -27.49 -8.46
N VAL A 185 -13.85 -28.75 -8.14
CA VAL A 185 -14.30 -29.14 -6.80
C VAL A 185 -13.14 -29.09 -5.83
N THR A 186 -11.96 -29.60 -6.19
CA THR A 186 -10.73 -29.52 -5.37
C THR A 186 -10.35 -28.06 -5.12
N LEU A 187 -10.30 -27.22 -6.16
CA LEU A 187 -10.04 -25.80 -6.05
C LEU A 187 -11.05 -25.12 -5.11
N ALA A 188 -12.35 -25.31 -5.32
CA ALA A 188 -13.38 -24.60 -4.54
C ALA A 188 -13.51 -25.11 -3.09
N ARG A 189 -13.47 -26.43 -2.89
CA ARG A 189 -13.78 -27.08 -1.60
C ARG A 189 -12.56 -27.39 -0.75
N VAL A 190 -11.36 -27.45 -1.33
CA VAL A 190 -10.12 -27.69 -0.60
C VAL A 190 -9.27 -26.44 -0.60
N THR A 191 -8.75 -26.02 -1.76
CA THR A 191 -7.77 -24.93 -1.84
C THR A 191 -8.37 -23.59 -1.40
N LEU A 192 -9.46 -23.14 -2.03
CA LEU A 192 -10.12 -21.88 -1.68
C LEU A 192 -10.75 -21.93 -0.28
N ALA A 193 -11.23 -23.09 0.15
CA ALA A 193 -11.77 -23.27 1.50
C ALA A 193 -10.71 -23.10 2.59
N LEU A 194 -9.52 -23.69 2.40
CA LEU A 194 -8.37 -23.51 3.29
C LEU A 194 -7.76 -22.12 3.18
N ALA A 195 -7.83 -21.49 2.00
CA ALA A 195 -7.38 -20.11 1.77
C ALA A 195 -8.36 -19.04 2.27
N ARG A 196 -9.54 -19.39 2.79
CA ARG A 196 -10.58 -18.44 3.24
C ARG A 196 -10.05 -17.33 4.15
N PRO A 197 -9.21 -17.58 5.17
CA PRO A 197 -8.66 -16.51 6.00
C PRO A 197 -7.80 -15.52 5.21
N GLY A 198 -7.01 -16.03 4.26
CA GLY A 198 -6.20 -15.20 3.35
C GLY A 198 -7.05 -14.42 2.35
N LEU A 199 -8.12 -15.02 1.81
CA LEU A 199 -9.10 -14.36 0.95
C LEU A 199 -9.82 -13.24 1.68
N LEU A 200 -10.25 -13.46 2.93
CA LEU A 200 -10.89 -12.45 3.75
C LEU A 200 -9.93 -11.30 4.06
N ALA A 201 -8.68 -11.61 4.45
CA ALA A 201 -7.66 -10.61 4.71
C ALA A 201 -7.34 -9.76 3.46
N ALA A 202 -7.17 -10.40 2.30
CA ALA A 202 -6.94 -9.71 1.03
C ALA A 202 -8.15 -8.83 0.65
N SER A 203 -9.37 -9.36 0.80
CA SER A 203 -10.60 -8.63 0.45
C SER A 203 -10.79 -7.39 1.32
N LEU A 204 -10.66 -7.50 2.64
CA LEU A 204 -10.80 -6.36 3.54
C LEU A 204 -9.71 -5.31 3.31
N GLY A 205 -8.46 -5.73 3.10
CA GLY A 205 -7.36 -4.82 2.83
C GLY A 205 -7.51 -4.08 1.50
N VAL A 206 -7.85 -4.80 0.42
CA VAL A 206 -8.12 -4.17 -0.89
C VAL A 206 -9.34 -3.27 -0.82
N PHE A 207 -10.39 -3.65 -0.09
CA PHE A 207 -11.57 -2.81 0.09
C PHE A 207 -11.21 -1.46 0.74
N ILE A 208 -10.42 -1.48 1.82
CA ILE A 208 -9.92 -0.25 2.45
C ILE A 208 -9.08 0.56 1.46
N MET A 209 -8.22 -0.08 0.65
CA MET A 209 -7.43 0.61 -0.38
C MET A 209 -8.29 1.26 -1.45
N CYS A 210 -9.30 0.56 -1.98
CA CYS A 210 -10.23 1.10 -2.99
C CYS A 210 -11.08 2.24 -2.45
N MET A 211 -11.57 2.14 -1.20
CA MET A 211 -12.28 3.23 -0.53
C MET A 211 -11.39 4.45 -0.31
N SER A 212 -10.11 4.22 -0.03
CA SER A 212 -9.12 5.27 0.26
C SER A 212 -8.44 5.84 -0.98
N ASP A 213 -8.74 5.31 -2.16
CA ASP A 213 -8.11 5.73 -3.39
C ASP A 213 -8.68 7.06 -3.86
N PHE A 214 -7.76 7.97 -4.21
CA PHE A 214 -8.10 9.31 -4.65
C PHE A 214 -7.68 9.53 -6.10
N GLY A 215 -6.50 9.03 -6.47
CA GLY A 215 -5.90 9.40 -7.74
C GLY A 215 -6.55 8.70 -8.94
N ASN A 216 -6.92 7.43 -8.84
CA ASN A 216 -7.63 6.78 -9.95
C ASN A 216 -9.03 7.36 -10.16
N PRO A 217 -9.87 7.59 -9.12
CA PRO A 217 -11.14 8.27 -9.32
C PRO A 217 -11.02 9.70 -9.85
N LEU A 218 -9.99 10.44 -9.44
CA LEU A 218 -9.77 11.80 -9.96
C LEU A 218 -9.51 11.79 -11.48
N LEU A 219 -8.70 10.86 -11.97
CA LEU A 219 -8.32 10.80 -13.38
C LEU A 219 -9.37 10.07 -14.24
N ALA A 220 -9.72 8.84 -13.87
CA ALA A 220 -10.59 7.99 -14.68
C ALA A 220 -12.09 8.15 -14.33
N GLY A 221 -12.44 9.01 -13.37
CA GLY A 221 -13.80 9.09 -12.88
C GLY A 221 -14.78 9.86 -13.75
N GLY A 222 -14.34 10.78 -14.62
CA GLY A 222 -15.26 11.54 -15.49
C GLY A 222 -16.42 12.24 -14.75
N GLY A 223 -16.22 12.63 -13.48
CA GLY A 223 -17.27 13.19 -12.62
C GLY A 223 -18.12 12.19 -11.84
N TYR A 224 -17.79 10.89 -11.86
CA TYR A 224 -18.45 9.88 -11.05
C TYR A 224 -18.31 10.19 -9.55
N PRO A 225 -19.41 10.20 -8.77
CA PRO A 225 -19.40 10.70 -7.39
C PRO A 225 -18.74 9.68 -6.45
N VAL A 226 -17.53 9.99 -5.98
CA VAL A 226 -16.84 9.23 -4.94
C VAL A 226 -16.43 10.14 -3.79
N LEU A 227 -16.46 9.63 -2.57
CA LEU A 227 -16.14 10.38 -1.35
C LEU A 227 -14.76 11.04 -1.40
N THR A 228 -13.73 10.37 -1.92
CA THR A 228 -12.36 10.89 -1.93
C THR A 228 -12.21 12.13 -2.81
N THR A 229 -12.84 12.17 -3.99
CA THR A 229 -12.82 13.33 -4.88
C THR A 229 -13.75 14.44 -4.38
N GLU A 230 -14.88 14.09 -3.76
CA GLU A 230 -15.78 15.06 -3.13
C GLU A 230 -15.15 15.74 -1.91
N ILE A 231 -14.39 15.02 -1.07
CA ILE A 231 -13.61 15.62 0.03
C ILE A 231 -12.62 16.64 -0.53
N TYR A 232 -11.88 16.27 -1.57
CA TYR A 232 -10.94 17.19 -2.22
C TYR A 232 -11.64 18.40 -2.82
N SER A 233 -12.75 18.21 -3.53
CA SER A 233 -13.56 19.28 -4.12
C SER A 233 -14.12 20.23 -3.06
N ALA A 234 -14.60 19.70 -1.93
CA ALA A 234 -15.09 20.50 -0.81
C ALA A 234 -13.99 21.43 -0.25
N VAL A 235 -12.76 20.94 -0.12
CA VAL A 235 -11.62 21.76 0.34
C VAL A 235 -11.13 22.72 -0.75
N ALA A 236 -10.78 22.19 -1.93
CA ALA A 236 -10.06 22.93 -2.95
C ALA A 236 -10.95 23.89 -3.75
N ALA A 237 -12.16 23.46 -4.11
CA ALA A 237 -13.07 24.24 -4.94
C ALA A 237 -14.09 25.03 -4.12
N LYS A 238 -14.70 24.41 -3.10
CA LYS A 238 -15.79 25.01 -2.33
C LYS A 238 -15.33 25.74 -1.07
N ARG A 239 -14.10 25.48 -0.60
CA ARG A 239 -13.54 25.97 0.68
C ARG A 239 -14.44 25.70 1.89
N ASP A 240 -15.17 24.59 1.84
CA ASP A 240 -16.09 24.15 2.87
C ASP A 240 -15.46 23.00 3.68
N LEU A 241 -14.81 23.38 4.78
CA LEU A 241 -14.13 22.43 5.66
C LEU A 241 -15.11 21.57 6.46
N GLY A 242 -16.30 22.10 6.76
CA GLY A 242 -17.37 21.36 7.44
C GLY A 242 -17.87 20.22 6.58
N ALA A 243 -18.23 20.50 5.32
CA ALA A 243 -18.64 19.47 4.36
C ALA A 243 -17.52 18.44 4.12
N ALA A 244 -16.26 18.88 4.00
CA ALA A 244 -15.12 17.98 3.87
C ALA A 244 -14.97 17.05 5.09
N ALA A 245 -15.19 17.57 6.30
CA ALA A 245 -15.16 16.78 7.53
C ALA A 245 -16.32 15.78 7.59
N THR A 246 -17.55 16.18 7.25
CA THR A 246 -18.70 15.27 7.17
C THR A 246 -18.45 14.13 6.17
N LEU A 247 -17.98 14.44 4.97
CA LEU A 247 -17.62 13.42 3.96
C LEU A 247 -16.48 12.50 4.44
N SER A 248 -15.51 13.04 5.18
CA SER A 248 -14.42 12.27 5.78
C SER A 248 -14.91 11.30 6.86
N VAL A 249 -15.88 11.69 7.68
CA VAL A 249 -16.54 10.79 8.64
C VAL A 249 -17.30 9.69 7.90
N LEU A 250 -18.06 10.03 6.86
CA LEU A 250 -18.77 9.04 6.03
C LEU A 250 -17.83 8.05 5.36
N LEU A 251 -16.62 8.49 4.98
CA LEU A 251 -15.59 7.61 4.42
C LEU A 251 -14.91 6.74 5.49
N LEU A 252 -14.69 7.27 6.69
CA LEU A 252 -14.06 6.54 7.80
C LEU A 252 -14.90 5.36 8.29
N VAL A 253 -16.23 5.51 8.38
CA VAL A 253 -17.14 4.47 8.90
C VAL A 253 -16.95 3.10 8.20
N PRO A 254 -17.06 2.99 6.86
CA PRO A 254 -16.85 1.70 6.18
C PRO A 254 -15.41 1.19 6.28
N CYS A 255 -14.39 2.06 6.27
CA CYS A 255 -13.00 1.65 6.43
C CYS A 255 -12.71 1.10 7.83
N LEU A 256 -13.21 1.76 8.88
CA LEU A 256 -13.11 1.30 10.27
C LEU A 256 -13.89 -0.01 10.46
N THR A 257 -15.07 -0.13 9.85
CA THR A 257 -15.86 -1.37 9.91
C THR A 257 -15.08 -2.53 9.29
N ALA A 258 -14.53 -2.36 8.08
CA ALA A 258 -13.70 -3.37 7.44
C ALA A 258 -12.44 -3.71 8.27
N TRP A 259 -11.83 -2.71 8.90
CA TRP A 259 -10.66 -2.88 9.76
C TRP A 259 -10.99 -3.68 11.04
N VAL A 260 -12.10 -3.38 11.73
CA VAL A 260 -12.56 -4.11 12.93
C VAL A 260 -12.90 -5.57 12.58
N LEU A 261 -13.63 -5.80 11.48
CA LEU A 261 -13.94 -7.15 11.00
C LEU A 261 -12.66 -7.96 10.70
N GLY A 262 -11.61 -7.30 10.18
CA GLY A 262 -10.30 -7.92 9.95
C GLY A 262 -9.50 -8.19 11.23
N ALA A 263 -9.72 -7.40 12.29
CA ALA A 263 -9.08 -7.54 13.59
C ALA A 263 -9.59 -8.76 14.37
N GLU A 264 -10.91 -9.00 14.36
CA GLU A 264 -11.55 -10.11 15.06
C GLU A 264 -11.34 -11.47 14.35
N GLY A 265 -11.14 -11.46 13.03
CA GLY A 265 -11.00 -12.65 12.18
C GLY A 265 -9.58 -13.24 11.99
N LEU A 266 -8.59 -12.88 12.83
CA LEU A 266 -7.17 -13.32 12.73
C LEU A 266 -6.38 -12.83 11.48
N GLY A 267 -6.97 -12.03 10.58
CA GLY A 267 -6.45 -11.80 9.22
C GLY A 267 -5.50 -10.62 8.99
N TRP A 268 -5.57 -9.54 9.80
CA TRP A 268 -4.80 -8.31 9.49
C TRP A 268 -3.28 -8.51 9.60
N ARG A 269 -2.79 -9.31 10.56
CA ARG A 269 -1.36 -9.62 10.66
C ARG A 269 -0.87 -10.25 9.38
N ALA A 270 -1.59 -11.23 8.83
CA ALA A 270 -1.24 -11.87 7.57
C ALA A 270 -1.24 -10.90 6.37
N TYR A 271 -2.07 -9.86 6.38
CA TYR A 271 -2.09 -8.82 5.34
C TYR A 271 -0.84 -7.92 5.39
N PHE A 272 -0.43 -7.48 6.59
CA PHE A 272 0.68 -6.54 6.75
C PHE A 272 2.06 -7.21 6.93
N THR A 273 2.12 -8.43 7.44
CA THR A 273 3.34 -9.25 7.48
C THR A 273 3.56 -10.00 6.17
N ALA A 274 2.77 -9.69 5.14
CA ALA A 274 2.89 -10.21 3.80
C ALA A 274 4.18 -9.69 3.10
N GLY A 275 5.35 -9.93 3.67
CA GLY A 275 6.66 -9.53 3.13
C GLY A 275 7.79 -10.56 3.32
N ALA A 276 7.72 -11.45 4.30
CA ALA A 276 8.73 -12.49 4.54
C ALA A 276 8.23 -13.92 4.21
N ASP A 277 8.90 -14.60 3.27
CA ASP A 277 8.92 -16.07 3.10
C ASP A 277 7.60 -16.84 2.88
N ALA A 278 7.07 -16.79 1.65
CA ALA A 278 6.26 -17.91 1.12
C ALA A 278 7.17 -18.80 0.28
N ARG A 279 7.59 -19.95 0.82
CA ARG A 279 8.26 -20.97 0.00
C ARG A 279 7.18 -21.71 -0.78
N PRO A 280 7.22 -21.74 -2.13
CA PRO A 280 6.38 -22.65 -2.87
C PRO A 280 6.74 -24.09 -2.44
N LYS A 281 5.76 -24.86 -1.96
CA LYS A 281 5.89 -26.32 -1.90
C LYS A 281 5.96 -26.86 -3.33
N ALA A 282 6.53 -28.06 -3.50
CA ALA A 282 6.82 -28.64 -4.82
C ALA A 282 5.60 -28.58 -5.75
N PRO A 283 5.78 -28.27 -7.06
CA PRO A 283 4.68 -28.23 -8.02
C PRO A 283 3.99 -29.59 -8.11
N VAL A 284 2.67 -29.59 -8.29
CA VAL A 284 1.92 -30.82 -8.64
C VAL A 284 1.87 -30.90 -10.16
N PRO A 285 2.42 -31.94 -10.80
CA PRO A 285 2.52 -32.01 -12.25
C PRO A 285 1.15 -32.31 -12.88
N SER A 286 0.51 -31.35 -13.59
CA SER A 286 -0.63 -31.70 -14.47
C SER A 286 -0.89 -30.75 -15.66
N ARG A 287 -0.58 -31.23 -16.88
CA ARG A 287 -0.32 -30.45 -18.10
C ARG A 287 -1.50 -29.79 -18.86
N ARG A 288 -2.78 -29.93 -18.47
CA ARG A 288 -3.91 -29.44 -19.32
C ARG A 288 -4.89 -28.47 -18.66
N ALA A 289 -5.21 -28.63 -17.37
CA ALA A 289 -6.00 -27.64 -16.62
C ALA A 289 -5.17 -26.44 -16.16
N GLU A 290 -3.83 -26.58 -16.12
CA GLU A 290 -2.88 -25.46 -16.01
C GLU A 290 -3.02 -24.47 -17.17
N GLY A 291 -3.36 -24.94 -18.39
CA GLY A 291 -3.35 -24.10 -19.58
C GLY A 291 -4.22 -22.85 -19.45
N LEU A 292 -5.46 -22.96 -18.99
CA LEU A 292 -6.36 -21.81 -18.85
C LEU A 292 -5.92 -20.85 -17.74
N ILE A 293 -5.54 -21.37 -16.58
CA ILE A 293 -5.13 -20.55 -15.42
C ILE A 293 -3.78 -19.88 -15.69
N VAL A 294 -2.84 -20.58 -16.33
CA VAL A 294 -1.57 -20.03 -16.80
C VAL A 294 -1.80 -19.00 -17.89
N THR A 295 -2.67 -19.26 -18.86
CA THR A 295 -3.01 -18.30 -19.92
C THR A 295 -3.65 -17.04 -19.33
N ALA A 296 -4.54 -17.18 -18.35
CA ALA A 296 -5.12 -16.05 -17.62
C ALA A 296 -4.04 -15.27 -16.84
N ALA A 297 -3.16 -15.96 -16.12
CA ALA A 297 -2.06 -15.34 -15.37
C ALA A 297 -1.06 -14.60 -16.28
N VAL A 298 -0.69 -15.20 -17.41
CA VAL A 298 0.15 -14.58 -18.44
C VAL A 298 -0.58 -13.40 -19.07
N GLY A 299 -1.87 -13.53 -19.38
CA GLY A 299 -2.70 -12.44 -19.89
C GLY A 299 -2.72 -11.24 -18.94
N ILE A 300 -2.96 -11.47 -17.65
CA ILE A 300 -2.93 -10.43 -16.61
C ILE A 300 -1.55 -9.76 -16.56
N ALA A 301 -0.47 -10.55 -16.53
CA ALA A 301 0.89 -10.02 -16.50
C ALA A 301 1.22 -9.17 -17.74
N LEU A 302 0.79 -9.62 -18.92
CA LEU A 302 0.94 -8.86 -20.17
C LEU A 302 0.10 -7.59 -20.16
N SER A 303 -1.13 -7.61 -19.66
CA SER A 303 -1.97 -6.41 -19.54
C SER A 303 -1.34 -5.38 -18.59
N VAL A 304 -0.77 -5.82 -17.47
CA VAL A 304 -0.03 -4.94 -16.55
C VAL A 304 1.19 -4.35 -17.25
N ALA A 305 2.01 -5.18 -17.91
CA ALA A 305 3.20 -4.70 -18.61
C ALA A 305 2.86 -3.73 -19.74
N ALA A 306 1.79 -4.01 -20.50
CA ALA A 306 1.31 -3.14 -21.57
C ALA A 306 0.86 -1.79 -21.02
N LEU A 307 0.02 -1.76 -19.99
CA LEU A 307 -0.48 -0.50 -19.41
C LEU A 307 0.66 0.37 -18.88
N TYR A 308 1.56 -0.18 -18.07
CA TYR A 308 2.67 0.60 -17.53
C TYR A 308 3.72 0.94 -18.60
N GLY A 309 3.81 0.16 -19.67
CA GLY A 309 4.63 0.47 -20.85
C GLY A 309 4.13 1.70 -21.65
N LEU A 310 2.84 2.04 -21.56
CA LEU A 310 2.30 3.25 -22.20
C LEU A 310 2.84 4.53 -21.57
N ILE A 311 3.24 4.53 -20.30
CA ILE A 311 3.75 5.72 -19.62
C ILE A 311 5.06 6.23 -20.26
N PRO A 312 6.16 5.44 -20.36
CA PRO A 312 7.35 5.88 -21.07
C PRO A 312 7.09 6.19 -22.54
N LEU A 313 6.21 5.44 -23.22
CA LEU A 313 5.83 5.75 -24.60
C LEU A 313 5.16 7.12 -24.71
N GLY A 314 4.24 7.45 -23.80
CA GLY A 314 3.57 8.74 -23.74
C GLY A 314 4.52 9.92 -23.52
N SER A 315 5.69 9.67 -22.91
CA SER A 315 6.70 10.70 -22.70
C SER A 315 7.50 11.06 -23.96
N VAL A 316 7.46 10.23 -25.00
CA VAL A 316 8.25 10.41 -26.25
C VAL A 316 7.39 10.59 -27.49
N VAL A 317 6.07 10.52 -27.37
CA VAL A 317 5.14 10.78 -28.47
C VAL A 317 4.83 12.28 -28.54
N GLY A 318 4.82 12.86 -29.74
CA GLY A 318 4.57 14.28 -30.00
C GLY A 318 3.29 14.78 -29.32
N ARG A 319 2.12 14.31 -29.78
CA ARG A 319 0.83 14.57 -29.14
C ARG A 319 -0.01 13.30 -29.15
N TRP A 320 -0.24 12.74 -27.97
CA TRP A 320 -1.02 11.52 -27.82
C TRP A 320 -2.39 11.64 -28.50
N GLY A 321 -2.75 10.66 -29.32
CA GLY A 321 -4.03 10.63 -30.06
C GLY A 321 -4.10 11.48 -31.34
N SER A 322 -3.09 12.29 -31.66
CA SER A 322 -3.11 13.14 -32.88
C SER A 322 -1.80 13.14 -33.68
N ASP A 323 -0.65 13.17 -33.00
CA ASP A 323 0.67 13.13 -33.60
C ASP A 323 1.51 12.04 -32.93
N TRP A 324 1.65 10.92 -33.64
CA TRP A 324 2.41 9.74 -33.21
C TRP A 324 3.92 9.84 -33.52
N SER A 325 4.41 10.99 -33.98
CA SER A 325 5.84 11.21 -34.20
C SER A 325 6.62 11.12 -32.88
N LEU A 326 7.87 10.65 -32.95
CA LEU A 326 8.76 10.64 -31.80
C LEU A 326 9.31 12.03 -31.56
N SER A 327 9.11 12.56 -30.35
CA SER A 327 9.53 13.88 -29.93
C SER A 327 10.12 13.87 -28.52
N GLY A 328 11.27 14.53 -28.35
CA GLY A 328 11.87 14.80 -27.05
C GLY A 328 11.32 16.06 -26.37
N ALA A 329 10.30 16.72 -26.93
CA ALA A 329 9.82 18.02 -26.46
C ALA A 329 9.37 18.01 -24.99
N HIS A 330 8.72 16.93 -24.55
CA HIS A 330 8.25 16.77 -23.16
C HIS A 330 9.39 16.72 -22.14
N TRP A 331 10.62 16.45 -22.57
CA TRP A 331 11.83 16.45 -21.74
C TRP A 331 12.63 17.75 -21.82
N GLY A 332 12.30 18.66 -22.76
CA GLY A 332 13.06 19.90 -23.01
C GLY A 332 13.03 20.89 -21.86
N SER A 333 11.94 20.93 -21.09
CA SER A 333 11.78 21.82 -19.92
C SER A 333 12.28 21.16 -18.63
N TRP A 334 13.56 20.74 -18.57
CA TRP A 334 14.12 20.06 -17.39
C TRP A 334 13.88 20.81 -16.07
N ARG A 335 13.87 22.14 -16.08
CA ARG A 335 13.58 22.96 -14.89
C ARG A 335 12.17 22.72 -14.32
N GLU A 336 11.18 22.48 -15.18
CA GLU A 336 9.80 22.17 -14.77
C GLU A 336 9.66 20.74 -14.24
N ILE A 337 10.56 19.84 -14.64
CA ILE A 337 10.61 18.44 -14.17
C ILE A 337 11.38 18.34 -12.86
N ALA A 338 12.54 18.99 -12.78
CA ALA A 338 13.49 18.87 -11.68
C ALA A 338 12.93 19.37 -10.34
N GLY A 339 12.16 20.47 -10.35
CA GLY A 339 11.58 21.03 -9.13
C GLY A 339 10.65 20.05 -8.39
N PRO A 340 9.57 19.57 -9.03
CA PRO A 340 8.66 18.60 -8.44
C PRO A 340 9.35 17.28 -8.05
N VAL A 341 10.29 16.80 -8.86
CA VAL A 341 11.06 15.58 -8.58
C VAL A 341 11.90 15.78 -7.31
N TRP A 342 12.60 16.91 -7.19
CA TRP A 342 13.41 17.21 -6.02
C TRP A 342 12.57 17.34 -4.75
N GLY A 343 11.38 17.96 -4.84
CA GLY A 343 10.42 18.00 -3.73
C GLY A 343 9.99 16.61 -3.28
N SER A 344 9.65 15.72 -4.22
CA SER A 344 9.31 14.32 -3.94
C SER A 344 10.48 13.54 -3.31
N VAL A 345 11.70 13.73 -3.81
CA VAL A 345 12.91 13.06 -3.24
C VAL A 345 13.18 13.54 -1.83
N ARG A 346 13.13 14.85 -1.58
CA ARG A 346 13.34 15.41 -0.23
C ARG A 346 12.33 14.87 0.77
N LEU A 347 11.06 14.82 0.38
CA LEU A 347 10.00 14.23 1.20
C LEU A 347 10.26 12.74 1.44
N ALA A 348 10.54 11.97 0.39
CA ALA A 348 10.75 10.52 0.44
C ALA A 348 11.93 10.14 1.33
N VAL A 349 13.08 10.80 1.18
CA VAL A 349 14.28 10.53 2.00
C VAL A 349 14.05 10.90 3.45
N ALA A 350 13.48 12.08 3.73
CA ALA A 350 13.20 12.51 5.09
C ALA A 350 12.19 11.59 5.80
N ALA A 351 11.12 11.20 5.10
CA ALA A 351 10.15 10.23 5.60
C ALA A 351 10.76 8.84 5.80
N ALA A 352 11.65 8.40 4.91
CA ALA A 352 12.34 7.11 5.04
C ALA A 352 13.23 7.05 6.28
N ILE A 353 14.02 8.08 6.53
CA ILE A 353 14.87 8.16 7.73
C ILE A 353 14.00 8.22 8.99
N ALA A 354 13.09 9.19 9.07
CA ALA A 354 12.28 9.40 10.27
C ALA A 354 11.36 8.21 10.57
N GLY A 355 10.70 7.68 9.54
CA GLY A 355 9.77 6.56 9.65
C GLY A 355 10.47 5.26 10.04
N THR A 356 11.66 4.98 9.51
CA THR A 356 12.42 3.77 9.89
C THR A 356 12.84 3.81 11.35
N VAL A 357 13.38 4.94 11.80
CA VAL A 357 13.75 5.13 13.21
C VAL A 357 12.53 4.98 14.12
N LEU A 358 11.42 5.66 13.78
CA LEU A 358 10.20 5.62 14.56
C LEU A 358 9.61 4.20 14.64
N ALA A 359 9.51 3.50 13.50
CA ALA A 359 8.92 2.17 13.43
C ALA A 359 9.73 1.11 14.19
N LEU A 360 11.07 1.11 14.04
CA LEU A 360 11.94 0.18 14.76
C LEU A 360 11.97 0.46 16.26
N LEU A 361 11.97 1.74 16.66
CA LEU A 361 11.91 2.12 18.07
C LEU A 361 10.56 1.70 18.69
N ALA A 362 9.45 1.94 17.99
CA ALA A 362 8.13 1.51 18.43
C ALA A 362 8.04 -0.01 18.53
N ALA A 363 8.53 -0.74 17.52
CA ALA A 363 8.58 -2.21 17.54
C ALA A 363 9.43 -2.73 18.72
N TYR A 364 10.59 -2.12 18.98
CA TYR A 364 11.44 -2.49 20.12
C TYR A 364 10.73 -2.27 21.46
N VAL A 365 10.11 -1.11 21.66
CA VAL A 365 9.37 -0.79 22.89
C VAL A 365 8.21 -1.78 23.09
N ILE A 366 7.44 -2.07 22.04
CA ILE A 366 6.33 -3.02 22.11
C ILE A 366 6.80 -4.44 22.40
N GLY A 367 7.81 -4.91 21.66
CA GLY A 367 8.28 -6.30 21.75
C GLY A 367 9.07 -6.63 23.00
N ARG A 368 9.75 -5.65 23.62
CA ARG A 368 10.65 -5.88 24.76
C ARG A 368 10.20 -5.23 26.08
N SER A 369 9.13 -4.42 26.09
CA SER A 369 8.62 -3.77 27.31
C SER A 369 7.11 -3.93 27.49
N PRO A 370 6.63 -4.84 28.36
CA PRO A 370 5.19 -5.06 28.58
C PRO A 370 4.58 -3.97 29.48
N THR A 371 4.52 -2.74 28.98
CA THR A 371 3.99 -1.56 29.69
C THR A 371 2.66 -1.12 29.10
N ARG A 372 1.88 -0.34 29.87
CA ARG A 372 0.67 0.33 29.32
C ARG A 372 1.02 1.24 28.14
N GLY A 373 2.20 1.89 28.18
CA GLY A 373 2.72 2.70 27.08
C GLY A 373 2.93 1.88 25.80
N ALA A 374 3.54 0.69 25.89
CA ALA A 374 3.68 -0.21 24.75
C ALA A 374 2.33 -0.58 24.11
N ARG A 375 1.32 -0.91 24.92
CA ARG A 375 -0.04 -1.19 24.41
C ARG A 375 -0.66 0.03 23.73
N ALA A 376 -0.46 1.23 24.28
CA ALA A 376 -0.94 2.47 23.66
C ALA A 376 -0.23 2.73 22.32
N ILE A 377 1.09 2.51 22.25
CA ILE A 377 1.87 2.65 21.00
C ILE A 377 1.39 1.66 19.95
N GLU A 378 1.11 0.41 20.32
CA GLU A 378 0.60 -0.60 19.38
C GLU A 378 -0.77 -0.19 18.82
N VAL A 379 -1.72 0.20 19.68
CA VAL A 379 -3.07 0.60 19.25
C VAL A 379 -3.02 1.87 18.39
N LEU A 380 -2.35 2.93 18.87
CA LEU A 380 -2.27 4.20 18.15
C LEU A 380 -1.41 4.09 16.88
N GLY A 381 -0.38 3.25 16.87
CA GLY A 381 0.48 3.03 15.71
C GLY A 381 -0.19 2.22 14.61
N LEU A 382 -1.20 1.42 14.95
CA LEU A 382 -1.99 0.63 13.98
C LEU A 382 -3.26 1.34 13.51
N LEU A 383 -3.77 2.32 14.27
CA LEU A 383 -4.97 3.09 13.92
C LEU A 383 -4.94 3.71 12.51
N PRO A 384 -3.81 4.24 11.99
CA PRO A 384 -3.74 4.79 10.64
C PRO A 384 -4.04 3.77 9.52
N ALA A 385 -3.99 2.46 9.80
CA ALA A 385 -4.30 1.43 8.82
C ALA A 385 -5.76 1.48 8.33
N ALA A 386 -6.66 2.04 9.14
CA ALA A 386 -8.06 2.25 8.78
C ALA A 386 -8.32 3.64 8.17
N MET A 387 -7.33 4.55 8.21
CA MET A 387 -7.52 5.94 7.80
C MET A 387 -7.26 6.12 6.30
N PRO A 388 -8.27 6.60 5.54
CA PRO A 388 -8.07 7.01 4.15
C PRO A 388 -7.07 8.17 4.04
N GLY A 389 -6.29 8.18 2.96
CA GLY A 389 -5.27 9.21 2.76
C GLY A 389 -5.85 10.63 2.71
N THR A 390 -7.03 10.82 2.09
CA THR A 390 -7.73 12.11 2.05
C THR A 390 -8.16 12.60 3.44
N VAL A 391 -8.58 11.67 4.31
CA VAL A 391 -8.95 11.97 5.70
C VAL A 391 -7.72 12.36 6.52
N VAL A 392 -6.59 11.65 6.32
CA VAL A 392 -5.31 12.03 6.93
C VAL A 392 -4.89 13.42 6.45
N GLY A 393 -5.00 13.70 5.15
CA GLY A 393 -4.68 15.01 4.57
C GLY A 393 -5.52 16.12 5.18
N LEU A 394 -6.85 15.96 5.24
CA LEU A 394 -7.75 16.91 5.87
C LEU A 394 -7.42 17.12 7.36
N GLY A 395 -7.23 16.03 8.12
CA GLY A 395 -6.92 16.12 9.54
C GLY A 395 -5.60 16.84 9.82
N TYR A 396 -4.58 16.60 9.01
CA TYR A 396 -3.31 17.32 9.11
C TYR A 396 -3.45 18.79 8.72
N MET A 397 -4.30 19.11 7.75
CA MET A 397 -4.57 20.48 7.34
C MET A 397 -5.26 21.25 8.48
N LEU A 398 -6.24 20.63 9.14
CA LEU A 398 -6.90 21.20 10.32
C LEU A 398 -5.97 21.32 11.53
N ALA A 399 -5.12 20.31 11.78
CA ALA A 399 -4.23 20.27 12.94
C ALA A 399 -3.01 21.19 12.80
N PHE A 400 -2.43 21.27 11.61
CA PHE A 400 -1.09 21.83 11.40
C PHE A 400 -0.99 22.80 10.23
N GLY A 401 -2.07 23.05 9.47
CA GLY A 401 -2.02 23.88 8.26
C GLY A 401 -1.58 25.33 8.50
N ALA A 402 -1.93 25.90 9.66
CA ALA A 402 -1.48 27.23 10.10
C ALA A 402 -0.46 27.17 11.26
N GLY A 403 0.07 25.98 11.56
CA GLY A 403 0.95 25.76 12.69
C GLY A 403 2.37 26.28 12.47
N PRO A 404 3.19 26.35 13.54
CA PRO A 404 4.57 26.84 13.48
C PRO A 404 5.54 25.85 12.81
N LEU A 405 5.08 24.64 12.48
CA LEU A 405 5.92 23.61 11.89
C LEU A 405 6.21 23.94 10.41
N PRO A 406 7.46 23.75 9.94
CA PRO A 406 7.77 23.86 8.52
C PRO A 406 6.93 22.89 7.69
N ALA A 407 6.48 23.32 6.50
CA ALA A 407 5.61 22.49 5.67
C ALA A 407 6.20 21.11 5.33
N LEU A 408 7.52 21.03 5.08
CA LEU A 408 8.18 19.73 4.87
C LEU A 408 8.05 18.80 6.08
N ALA A 409 8.11 19.33 7.31
CA ALA A 409 7.95 18.53 8.52
C ALA A 409 6.52 17.98 8.64
N VAL A 410 5.51 18.79 8.30
CA VAL A 410 4.10 18.35 8.27
C VAL A 410 3.88 17.27 7.22
N LEU A 411 4.42 17.44 6.00
CA LEU A 411 4.36 16.44 4.93
C LEU A 411 5.10 15.14 5.31
N VAL A 412 6.28 15.25 5.92
CA VAL A 412 7.04 14.09 6.41
C VAL A 412 6.23 13.35 7.48
N ALA A 413 5.69 14.06 8.46
CA ALA A 413 4.85 13.47 9.49
C ALA A 413 3.61 12.78 8.88
N SER A 414 2.92 13.42 7.93
CA SER A 414 1.73 12.81 7.30
C SER A 414 2.07 11.50 6.59
N VAL A 415 3.21 11.42 5.92
CA VAL A 415 3.67 10.16 5.28
C VAL A 415 4.08 9.12 6.33
N VAL A 416 4.90 9.51 7.31
CA VAL A 416 5.45 8.61 8.32
C VAL A 416 4.34 7.96 9.14
N PHE A 417 3.44 8.77 9.71
CA PHE A 417 2.40 8.26 10.60
C PHE A 417 1.30 7.52 9.83
N TRP A 418 0.96 7.93 8.62
CA TRP A 418 -0.01 7.19 7.80
C TRP A 418 0.50 5.80 7.37
N LYS A 419 1.79 5.70 7.02
CA LYS A 419 2.42 4.44 6.59
C LYS A 419 3.03 3.62 7.75
N LEU A 420 2.95 4.13 8.98
CA LEU A 420 3.51 3.48 10.17
C LEU A 420 3.01 2.04 10.41
N PRO A 421 1.73 1.67 10.21
CA PRO A 421 1.25 0.33 10.56
C PRO A 421 2.04 -0.80 9.89
N VAL A 422 2.32 -0.67 8.59
CA VAL A 422 3.08 -1.68 7.81
C VAL A 422 4.51 -1.79 8.34
N ALA A 423 5.17 -0.65 8.54
CA ALA A 423 6.54 -0.59 9.03
C ALA A 423 6.66 -1.13 10.46
N LEU A 424 5.68 -0.81 11.32
CA LEU A 424 5.62 -1.27 12.70
C LEU A 424 5.50 -2.80 12.77
N LEU A 425 4.60 -3.38 11.98
CA LEU A 425 4.39 -4.83 11.96
C LEU A 425 5.58 -5.59 11.38
N GLY A 426 6.20 -5.04 10.33
CA GLY A 426 7.46 -5.56 9.80
C GLY A 426 8.58 -5.51 10.85
N GLY A 427 8.66 -4.41 11.62
CA GLY A 427 9.62 -4.28 12.72
C GLY A 427 9.36 -5.28 13.86
N LEU A 428 8.10 -5.53 14.21
CA LEU A 428 7.71 -6.51 15.21
C LEU A 428 8.05 -7.94 14.78
N ASP A 429 7.79 -8.31 13.52
CA ASP A 429 8.18 -9.62 12.96
C ASP A 429 9.71 -9.79 12.97
N ALA A 430 10.44 -8.77 12.51
CA ALA A 430 11.90 -8.79 12.51
C ALA A 430 12.48 -8.97 13.92
N LEU A 431 11.92 -8.28 14.91
CA LEU A 431 12.35 -8.38 16.30
C LEU A 431 12.00 -9.72 16.93
N ALA A 432 10.88 -10.33 16.54
CA ALA A 432 10.45 -11.64 17.01
C ALA A 432 11.36 -12.78 16.51
N ARG A 433 12.06 -12.58 15.39
CA ARG A 433 13.06 -13.53 14.86
C ARG A 433 14.39 -13.50 15.62
N LEU A 434 14.68 -12.42 16.35
CA LEU A 434 15.91 -12.31 17.13
C LEU A 434 15.79 -13.07 18.45
N ASP A 435 16.67 -14.05 18.64
CA ASP A 435 16.73 -14.85 19.87
C ASP A 435 16.97 -13.93 21.10
N PRO A 436 16.05 -13.92 22.09
CA PRO A 436 16.22 -13.17 23.33
C PRO A 436 17.54 -13.48 24.07
N ALA A 437 18.10 -14.68 23.91
CA ALA A 437 19.35 -15.10 24.55
C ALA A 437 20.54 -14.19 24.18
N LEU A 438 20.54 -13.57 22.99
CA LEU A 438 21.59 -12.64 22.58
C LEU A 438 21.61 -11.37 23.45
N GLU A 439 20.44 -10.88 23.82
CA GLU A 439 20.31 -9.72 24.71
C GLU A 439 20.65 -10.10 26.16
N GLU A 440 20.19 -11.27 26.62
CA GLU A 440 20.47 -11.79 27.96
C GLU A 440 21.96 -12.06 28.19
N ALA A 441 22.66 -12.60 27.19
CA ALA A 441 24.11 -12.81 27.23
C ALA A 441 24.87 -11.49 27.33
N ALA A 442 24.48 -10.48 26.55
CA ALA A 442 25.12 -9.17 26.59
C ALA A 442 24.90 -8.47 27.94
N VAL A 443 23.70 -8.54 28.51
CA VAL A 443 23.42 -8.00 29.86
C VAL A 443 24.22 -8.75 30.93
N SER A 444 24.33 -10.07 30.84
CA SER A 444 25.09 -10.91 31.78
C SER A 444 26.59 -10.59 31.76
N LEU A 445 27.13 -10.20 30.59
CA LEU A 445 28.50 -9.69 30.43
C LEU A 445 28.67 -8.22 30.89
N GLY A 446 27.66 -7.63 31.52
CA GLY A 446 27.72 -6.27 32.08
C GLY A 446 27.35 -5.15 31.10
N ALA A 447 26.79 -5.46 29.93
CA ALA A 447 26.33 -4.41 29.02
C ALA A 447 25.05 -3.74 29.55
N SER A 448 25.06 -2.40 29.58
CA SER A 448 23.84 -1.63 29.84
C SER A 448 22.81 -1.80 28.72
N ARG A 449 21.52 -1.64 29.03
CA ARG A 449 20.43 -1.82 28.04
C ARG A 449 20.56 -0.95 26.80
N GLY A 450 21.04 0.29 26.95
CA GLY A 450 21.32 1.17 25.81
C GLY A 450 22.46 0.65 24.93
N ARG A 451 23.48 0.03 25.53
CA ARG A 451 24.59 -0.59 24.81
C ARG A 451 24.15 -1.87 24.11
N VAL A 452 23.28 -2.67 24.72
CA VAL A 452 22.65 -3.85 24.08
C VAL A 452 21.83 -3.43 22.87
N LEU A 453 20.96 -2.42 23.02
CA LEU A 453 20.19 -1.88 21.90
C LEU A 453 21.12 -1.40 20.76
N ALA A 454 22.11 -0.57 21.07
CA ALA A 454 22.96 0.06 20.07
C ALA A 454 23.96 -0.89 19.39
N ARG A 455 24.50 -1.89 20.11
CA ARG A 455 25.58 -2.75 19.60
C ARG A 455 25.17 -4.19 19.29
N VAL A 456 23.99 -4.64 19.75
CA VAL A 456 23.49 -6.00 19.48
C VAL A 456 22.24 -5.91 18.63
N VAL A 457 21.19 -5.25 19.13
CA VAL A 457 19.87 -5.27 18.47
C VAL A 457 19.86 -4.45 17.19
N LEU A 458 20.29 -3.18 17.21
CA LEU A 458 20.26 -2.32 16.02
C LEU A 458 21.09 -2.86 14.84
N PRO A 459 22.31 -3.40 15.02
CA PRO A 459 23.05 -4.03 13.93
C PRO A 459 22.32 -5.26 13.35
N LEU A 460 21.71 -6.09 14.20
CA LEU A 460 20.93 -7.25 13.76
C LEU A 460 19.62 -6.85 13.05
N LEU A 461 19.06 -5.69 13.39
CA LEU A 461 17.93 -5.09 12.70
C LEU A 461 18.33 -4.31 11.43
N GLY A 462 19.61 -4.28 11.04
CA GLY A 462 20.08 -3.58 9.84
C GLY A 462 19.36 -4.01 8.54
N PRO A 463 19.29 -5.31 8.20
CA PRO A 463 18.59 -5.78 7.00
C PRO A 463 17.08 -5.43 7.00
N PRO A 464 16.32 -5.64 8.10
CA PRO A 464 14.96 -5.13 8.25
C PRO A 464 14.86 -3.60 8.10
N ALA A 465 15.80 -2.84 8.69
CA ALA A 465 15.81 -1.38 8.62
C ALA A 465 15.92 -0.86 7.18
N VAL A 466 16.76 -1.49 6.34
CA VAL A 466 16.85 -1.15 4.91
C VAL A 466 15.52 -1.42 4.20
N SER A 467 14.84 -2.53 4.53
CA SER A 467 13.54 -2.85 3.94
C SER A 467 12.46 -1.84 4.36
N THR A 468 12.43 -1.43 5.64
CA THR A 468 11.54 -0.39 6.14
C THR A 468 11.85 0.98 5.52
N PHE A 469 13.12 1.33 5.36
CA PHE A 469 13.56 2.55 4.69
C PHE A 469 13.04 2.59 3.25
N MET A 470 13.24 1.50 2.49
CA MET A 470 12.78 1.43 1.10
C MET A 470 11.27 1.54 1.01
N TYR A 471 10.52 0.92 1.93
CA TYR A 471 9.08 1.04 1.99
C TYR A 471 8.61 2.50 2.14
N PHE A 472 9.18 3.25 3.08
CA PHE A 472 8.84 4.66 3.27
C PHE A 472 9.34 5.53 2.11
N PHE A 473 10.52 5.26 1.55
CA PHE A 473 11.07 5.99 0.41
C PHE A 473 10.15 5.89 -0.81
N VAL A 474 9.80 4.67 -1.21
CA VAL A 474 8.87 4.42 -2.31
C VAL A 474 7.51 5.05 -2.02
N SER A 475 6.98 4.83 -0.82
CA SER A 475 5.69 5.39 -0.42
C SER A 475 5.69 6.92 -0.46
N GLY A 476 6.76 7.57 -0.02
CA GLY A 476 6.91 9.03 -0.02
C GLY A 476 7.09 9.61 -1.41
N LEU A 477 7.74 8.90 -2.34
CA LEU A 477 7.94 9.36 -3.72
C LEU A 477 6.62 9.41 -4.51
N GLY A 478 5.76 8.39 -4.30
CA GLY A 478 4.50 8.22 -5.02
C GLY A 478 3.24 8.70 -4.29
N THR A 479 3.36 9.27 -3.09
CA THR A 479 2.19 9.68 -2.29
C THR A 479 1.46 10.87 -2.93
N VAL A 480 0.12 10.84 -2.90
CA VAL A 480 -0.74 11.95 -3.38
C VAL A 480 -1.85 12.23 -2.38
N SER A 481 -2.61 11.22 -1.97
CA SER A 481 -3.93 11.42 -1.35
C SER A 481 -3.91 12.31 -0.10
N ALA A 482 -2.93 12.15 0.78
CA ALA A 482 -2.79 12.99 1.97
C ALA A 482 -2.12 14.34 1.66
N VAL A 483 -1.09 14.32 0.80
CA VAL A 483 -0.23 15.48 0.56
C VAL A 483 -0.86 16.54 -0.33
N ILE A 484 -1.80 16.16 -1.20
CA ILE A 484 -2.44 17.11 -2.13
C ILE A 484 -3.24 18.19 -1.39
N LEU A 485 -3.80 17.86 -0.22
CA LEU A 485 -4.51 18.81 0.65
C LEU A 485 -3.57 19.65 1.53
N LEU A 486 -2.31 19.25 1.65
CA LEU A 486 -1.33 19.86 2.56
C LEU A 486 -0.28 20.72 1.85
N LEU A 487 -0.28 20.73 0.52
CA LEU A 487 0.79 21.31 -0.26
C LEU A 487 0.73 22.84 -0.20
N PRO A 488 1.73 23.51 0.42
CA PRO A 488 1.73 24.97 0.46
C PRO A 488 2.15 25.56 -0.90
N PRO A 489 1.85 26.85 -1.15
CA PRO A 489 2.39 27.58 -2.29
C PRO A 489 3.92 27.48 -2.35
N GLY A 490 4.46 27.17 -3.53
CA GLY A 490 5.90 27.09 -3.77
C GLY A 490 6.57 25.75 -3.45
N PHE A 491 5.86 24.79 -2.83
CA PHE A 491 6.34 23.41 -2.73
C PHE A 491 5.65 22.55 -3.79
N SER A 492 6.42 21.85 -4.62
CA SER A 492 5.88 20.97 -5.66
C SER A 492 6.35 19.53 -5.43
N LEU A 493 5.42 18.60 -5.60
CA LEU A 493 5.67 17.16 -5.54
C LEU A 493 5.43 16.58 -6.92
N GLY A 494 6.32 15.70 -7.40
CA GLY A 494 6.22 15.09 -8.72
C GLY A 494 4.88 14.38 -8.94
N SER A 495 4.40 13.63 -7.95
CA SER A 495 3.12 12.93 -7.99
C SER A 495 1.91 13.87 -8.16
N VAL A 496 1.90 15.01 -7.47
CA VAL A 496 0.86 16.05 -7.60
C VAL A 496 1.01 16.81 -8.92
N ALA A 497 2.25 17.09 -9.35
CA ALA A 497 2.52 17.76 -10.61
C ALA A 497 2.07 16.94 -11.83
N ILE A 498 2.19 15.60 -11.78
CA ILE A 498 1.64 14.72 -12.81
C ILE A 498 0.13 14.92 -12.93
N LEU A 499 -0.60 14.88 -11.80
CA LEU A 499 -2.05 15.10 -11.81
C LEU A 499 -2.44 16.48 -12.33
N ALA A 500 -1.70 17.52 -11.93
CA ALA A 500 -1.93 18.87 -12.42
C ALA A 500 -1.76 18.98 -13.94
N ARG A 501 -0.72 18.35 -14.51
CA ARG A 501 -0.46 18.36 -15.95
C ARG A 501 -1.52 17.60 -16.75
N VAL A 502 -1.99 16.46 -16.24
CA VAL A 502 -3.12 15.75 -16.84
C VAL A 502 -4.38 16.64 -16.84
N GLY A 503 -4.64 17.34 -15.73
CA GLY A 503 -5.77 18.27 -15.62
C GLY A 503 -5.70 19.46 -16.58
N THR A 504 -4.50 19.89 -17.01
CA THR A 504 -4.31 20.94 -18.02
C THR A 504 -4.22 20.42 -19.46
N GLY A 505 -4.42 19.11 -19.68
CA GLY A 505 -4.33 18.47 -20.99
C GLY A 505 -2.90 18.16 -21.47
N ASP A 506 -1.88 18.34 -20.63
CA ASP A 506 -0.49 18.02 -20.92
C ASP A 506 -0.17 16.57 -20.50
N ALA A 507 -0.74 15.62 -21.25
CA ALA A 507 -0.53 14.18 -21.00
C ALA A 507 0.93 13.76 -21.24
N GLY A 508 1.63 14.39 -22.19
CA GLY A 508 3.03 14.08 -22.52
C GLY A 508 4.00 14.47 -21.40
N GLY A 509 3.87 15.69 -20.88
CA GLY A 509 4.66 16.15 -19.72
C GLY A 509 4.34 15.36 -18.44
N ALA A 510 3.07 14.99 -18.24
CA ALA A 510 2.66 14.09 -17.17
C ALA A 510 3.36 12.71 -17.28
N CYS A 511 3.42 12.15 -18.48
CA CYS A 511 4.11 10.89 -18.75
C CYS A 511 5.63 11.00 -18.50
N ALA A 512 6.29 12.08 -18.94
CA ALA A 512 7.72 12.28 -18.70
C ALA A 512 8.07 12.30 -17.21
N LEU A 513 7.31 13.06 -16.41
CA LEU A 513 7.45 13.06 -14.95
C LEU A 513 7.19 11.68 -14.34
N ALA A 514 6.13 11.00 -14.78
CA ALA A 514 5.77 9.67 -14.30
C ALA A 514 6.87 8.62 -14.62
N THR A 515 7.43 8.67 -15.83
CA THR A 515 8.55 7.82 -16.26
C THR A 515 9.77 8.03 -15.38
N LEU A 516 10.12 9.29 -15.08
CA LEU A 516 11.26 9.59 -14.22
C LEU A 516 11.05 9.07 -12.79
N LEU A 517 9.88 9.31 -12.19
CA LEU A 517 9.57 8.77 -10.86
C LEU A 517 9.58 7.24 -10.85
N LEU A 518 9.01 6.59 -11.86
CA LEU A 518 9.01 5.14 -12.00
C LEU A 518 10.44 4.60 -12.11
N ALA A 519 11.28 5.24 -12.93
CA ALA A 519 12.69 4.88 -13.07
C ALA A 519 13.46 5.02 -11.74
N MET A 520 13.17 6.06 -10.94
CA MET A 520 13.77 6.24 -9.62
C MET A 520 13.36 5.15 -8.63
N VAL A 521 12.09 4.74 -8.63
CA VAL A 521 11.64 3.62 -7.79
C VAL A 521 12.30 2.32 -8.23
N LEU A 522 12.29 2.01 -9.53
CA LEU A 522 12.94 0.82 -10.06
C LEU A 522 14.44 0.80 -9.72
N GLY A 523 15.12 1.94 -9.84
CA GLY A 523 16.52 2.11 -9.43
C GLY A 523 16.73 1.79 -7.94
N ALA A 524 15.89 2.32 -7.05
CA ALA A 524 15.96 2.03 -5.62
C ALA A 524 15.77 0.53 -5.31
N LEU A 525 14.89 -0.15 -6.05
CA LEU A 525 14.66 -1.60 -5.90
C LEU A 525 15.83 -2.43 -6.37
N LEU A 526 16.44 -2.07 -7.50
CA LEU A 526 17.61 -2.75 -8.04
C LEU A 526 18.84 -2.61 -7.13
N LEU A 527 18.92 -1.53 -6.36
CA LEU A 527 19.98 -1.31 -5.37
C LEU A 527 19.77 -2.09 -4.06
N ARG A 528 18.55 -2.56 -3.77
CA ARG A 528 18.23 -3.28 -2.52
C ARG A 528 19.14 -4.49 -2.26
N PRO A 529 19.40 -5.41 -3.20
CA PRO A 529 20.26 -6.57 -2.96
C PRO A 529 21.72 -6.20 -2.66
N ALA A 530 22.19 -5.03 -3.13
CA ALA A 530 23.52 -4.53 -2.82
C ALA A 530 23.61 -3.95 -1.39
N LEU A 531 22.53 -3.33 -0.91
CA LEU A 531 22.45 -2.69 0.42
C LEU A 531 22.19 -3.67 1.57
N VAL A 532 21.38 -4.70 1.32
CA VAL A 532 21.01 -5.70 2.33
C VAL A 532 22.12 -6.75 2.52
N GLY A 533 23.16 -6.71 1.67
CA GLY A 533 24.02 -7.86 1.43
C GLY A 533 23.23 -8.94 0.70
N ARG A 534 23.91 -9.83 -0.01
CA ARG A 534 23.28 -11.04 -0.54
C ARG A 534 22.87 -11.93 0.64
N GLU A 535 21.77 -11.63 1.30
CA GLU A 535 20.83 -12.71 1.59
C GLU A 535 20.51 -13.25 0.21
N ARG A 536 21.16 -14.36 -0.16
CA ARG A 536 20.81 -15.10 -1.37
C ARG A 536 19.29 -15.17 -1.33
N PRO A 537 18.57 -14.53 -2.28
CA PRO A 537 17.20 -14.89 -2.46
C PRO A 537 17.29 -16.38 -2.75
N ALA A 538 16.73 -17.23 -1.89
CA ALA A 538 16.61 -18.65 -2.21
C ALA A 538 15.87 -18.85 -3.56
N ALA A 539 15.25 -17.78 -4.09
CA ALA A 539 14.71 -17.66 -5.44
C ALA A 539 15.74 -17.60 -6.59
N LEU A 540 17.05 -17.52 -6.35
CA LEU A 540 18.08 -17.46 -7.40
C LEU A 540 19.22 -18.48 -7.25
N SER A 541 19.09 -19.46 -6.34
CA SER A 541 20.08 -20.54 -6.19
C SER A 541 19.44 -21.92 -6.31
N VAL A 542 18.87 -22.23 -7.47
CA VAL A 542 18.75 -23.60 -7.97
C VAL A 542 18.93 -23.49 -9.48
N GLY A 543 19.98 -24.14 -9.99
CA GLY A 543 20.23 -24.29 -11.42
C GLY A 543 19.28 -25.28 -12.07
#